data_AF-A0A949XE76-F1
#
_entry.id   AF-A0A949XE76-F1
#
_cell.length_a   1.000
_cell.length_b   1.000
_cell.length_c   1.000
_cell.angle_alpha   90.00
_cell.angle_beta   90.00
_cell.angle_gamma   90.00
#
_symmetry.space_group_name_H-M   'P 1'
#
loop_
_entity.id
_entity.type
_entity.pdbx_description
1 polymer ?
#
loop_
_entity_poly.entity_id
_entity_poly.type
_entity_poly.pdbx_seq_one_letter_code
_entity_poly.pdbx_strand_id
1 'polypeptide(L)'
;MAQQVISADSHMMEPADLWVERVDAKFKDDAPRVVKNEGKGGWVFIAPGLPPFPVAGGFAAGRSGEELKEFMKKGQDQGYITARPSGWDPAERLKDQDIDGVRAEVLYTTLGMSLFGLHNPDLQRACFKAYNDWLAE
;
A
#
# COMPACT_ATOMS: atom_id res chain seq x y z
N MET A 1 32.12 5.09 9.98
CA MET A 1 30.71 5.44 9.72
C MET A 1 30.31 4.65 8.48
N ALA A 2 29.32 3.76 8.58
CA ALA A 2 28.81 3.07 7.39
C ALA A 2 28.29 4.12 6.39
N GLN A 3 28.57 3.92 5.10
CA GLN A 3 28.08 4.80 4.05
C GLN A 3 26.54 4.70 4.03
N GLN A 4 25.83 5.77 4.39
CA GLN A 4 24.38 5.78 4.29
C GLN A 4 23.97 6.04 2.84
N VAL A 5 23.02 5.24 2.35
CA VAL A 5 22.52 5.32 0.98
C VAL A 5 21.30 6.22 0.89
N ILE A 6 21.01 6.70 -0.32
CA ILE A 6 19.74 7.35 -0.65
C ILE A 6 18.97 6.38 -1.54
N SER A 7 17.78 5.97 -1.11
CA SER A 7 16.90 5.16 -1.94
C SER A 7 16.18 6.06 -2.95
N ALA A 8 16.41 5.81 -4.23
CA ALA A 8 15.70 6.51 -5.31
C ALA A 8 14.31 5.90 -5.61
N ASP A 9 14.01 4.74 -5.01
CA ASP A 9 12.77 4.00 -5.24
C ASP A 9 12.37 3.24 -3.98
N SER A 10 11.41 3.80 -3.28
CA SER A 10 10.80 3.20 -2.10
C SER A 10 9.29 3.37 -2.19
N HIS A 11 8.54 2.48 -1.55
CA HIS A 11 7.09 2.49 -1.62
C HIS A 11 6.44 2.63 -0.25
N MET A 12 5.31 3.35 -0.25
CA MET A 12 4.33 3.33 0.83
C MET A 12 3.38 2.17 0.62
N MET A 13 2.87 1.64 1.73
CA MET A 13 1.74 0.74 1.73
C MET A 13 0.55 1.49 2.31
N GLU A 14 -0.36 1.94 1.46
CA GLU A 14 -1.48 2.77 1.87
C GLU A 14 -2.39 2.03 2.86
N PRO A 15 -2.95 2.71 3.88
CA PRO A 15 -3.99 2.15 4.74
C PRO A 15 -5.16 1.57 3.92
N ALA A 16 -5.71 0.46 4.41
CA ALA A 16 -6.75 -0.32 3.71
C ALA A 16 -8.03 0.47 3.38
N ASP A 17 -8.30 1.51 4.16
CA ASP A 17 -9.48 2.37 4.16
C ASP A 17 -9.19 3.81 3.69
N LEU A 18 -7.94 4.13 3.32
CA LEU A 18 -7.48 5.48 2.98
C LEU A 18 -8.46 6.23 2.07
N TRP A 19 -8.89 5.60 0.97
CA TRP A 19 -9.79 6.26 0.02
C TRP A 19 -11.23 6.30 0.50
N VAL A 20 -11.74 5.24 1.12
CA VAL A 20 -13.15 5.18 1.60
C VAL A 20 -13.42 6.27 2.63
N GLU A 21 -12.45 6.57 3.48
CA GLU A 21 -12.58 7.61 4.50
C GLU A 21 -12.45 9.03 3.94
N ARG A 22 -11.64 9.22 2.89
CA ARG A 22 -11.17 10.55 2.47
C ARG A 22 -11.80 11.08 1.19
N VAL A 23 -12.37 10.24 0.32
CA VAL A 23 -13.04 10.75 -0.88
C VAL A 23 -14.39 11.39 -0.54
N ASP A 24 -14.82 12.35 -1.37
CA ASP A 24 -16.13 12.99 -1.26
C ASP A 24 -17.26 11.95 -1.19
N ALA A 25 -18.33 12.28 -0.45
CA ALA A 25 -19.49 11.40 -0.27
C ALA A 25 -20.05 10.83 -1.57
N LYS A 26 -20.06 11.62 -2.66
CA LYS A 26 -20.53 11.20 -4.00
C LYS A 26 -19.70 10.07 -4.63
N PHE A 27 -18.49 9.82 -4.15
CA PHE A 27 -17.58 8.78 -4.65
C PHE A 27 -17.44 7.59 -3.68
N LYS A 28 -18.07 7.62 -2.50
CA LYS A 28 -17.87 6.59 -1.48
C LYS A 28 -18.22 5.18 -1.94
N ASP A 29 -19.22 5.03 -2.79
CA ASP A 29 -19.61 3.71 -3.31
C ASP A 29 -18.59 3.16 -4.32
N ASP A 30 -17.94 4.05 -5.06
CA ASP A 30 -16.90 3.72 -6.05
C ASP A 30 -15.47 3.80 -5.50
N ALA A 31 -15.33 4.19 -4.23
CA ALA A 31 -14.02 4.41 -3.61
C ALA A 31 -13.18 3.12 -3.63
N PRO A 32 -11.90 3.20 -4.04
CA PRO A 32 -10.99 2.08 -3.93
C PRO A 32 -10.87 1.59 -2.48
N ARG A 33 -10.74 0.28 -2.30
CA ARG A 33 -10.74 -0.31 -0.95
C ARG A 33 -10.13 -1.70 -0.93
N VAL A 34 -9.70 -2.13 0.24
CA VAL A 34 -9.24 -3.50 0.45
C VAL A 34 -10.40 -4.36 0.98
N VAL A 35 -10.64 -5.50 0.33
CA VAL A 35 -11.70 -6.45 0.70
C VAL A 35 -11.17 -7.88 0.71
N LYS A 36 -11.91 -8.77 1.37
CA LYS A 36 -11.66 -10.20 1.28
C LYS A 36 -12.07 -10.71 -0.12
N ASN A 37 -11.21 -11.49 -0.75
CA ASN A 37 -11.44 -12.14 -2.02
C ASN A 37 -12.21 -13.45 -1.81
N GLU A 38 -13.53 -13.40 -1.91
CA GLU A 38 -14.41 -14.53 -1.59
C GLU A 38 -14.20 -15.76 -2.49
N GLY A 39 -13.68 -15.59 -3.71
CA GLY A 39 -13.50 -16.68 -4.68
C GLY A 39 -12.14 -17.39 -4.65
N LYS A 40 -11.08 -16.69 -4.22
CA LYS A 40 -9.70 -17.25 -4.21
C LYS A 40 -9.04 -17.22 -2.84
N GLY A 41 -9.74 -16.71 -1.83
CA GLY A 41 -9.19 -16.49 -0.50
C GLY A 41 -8.26 -15.28 -0.46
N GLY A 42 -8.12 -14.76 0.76
CA GLY A 42 -7.27 -13.64 1.11
C GLY A 42 -7.78 -12.26 0.78
N TRP A 43 -6.89 -11.27 0.67
CA TRP A 43 -7.26 -9.85 0.61
C TRP A 43 -6.77 -9.18 -0.66
N VAL A 44 -7.64 -8.39 -1.27
CA VAL A 44 -7.39 -7.70 -2.53
C VAL A 44 -7.82 -6.24 -2.43
N PHE A 45 -7.02 -5.37 -3.02
CA PHE A 45 -7.40 -4.02 -3.34
C PHE A 45 -8.27 -4.02 -4.60
N ILE A 46 -9.42 -3.34 -4.53
CA ILE A 46 -10.38 -3.23 -5.62
C ILE A 46 -10.65 -1.76 -5.95
N ALA A 47 -10.92 -1.50 -7.23
CA ALA A 47 -11.33 -0.21 -7.74
C ALA A 47 -12.17 -0.43 -9.02
N PRO A 48 -13.09 0.50 -9.36
CA PRO A 48 -13.99 0.34 -10.50
C PRO A 48 -13.24 0.12 -11.82
N GLY A 49 -13.59 -0.95 -12.54
CA GLY A 49 -13.01 -1.27 -13.85
C GLY A 49 -11.57 -1.79 -13.82
N LEU A 50 -10.98 -2.01 -12.64
CA LEU A 50 -9.61 -2.49 -12.49
C LEU A 50 -9.56 -3.95 -12.02
N PRO A 51 -8.56 -4.74 -12.46
CA PRO A 51 -8.36 -6.08 -11.92
C PRO A 51 -7.99 -6.00 -10.43
N PRO A 52 -8.52 -6.89 -9.56
CA PRO A 52 -8.16 -6.91 -8.15
C PRO A 52 -6.66 -7.17 -7.93
N PHE A 53 -6.06 -6.43 -6.99
CA PHE A 53 -4.63 -6.54 -6.66
C PHE A 53 -4.42 -7.22 -5.29
N PRO A 54 -3.75 -8.38 -5.20
CA PRO A 54 -3.48 -9.03 -3.91
C PRO A 54 -2.51 -8.21 -3.04
N VAL A 55 -2.94 -7.82 -1.84
CA VAL A 55 -2.17 -6.89 -0.99
C VAL A 55 -0.99 -7.56 -0.27
N ALA A 56 -1.06 -8.87 -0.03
CA ALA A 56 -0.04 -9.61 0.71
C ALA A 56 1.36 -9.53 0.08
N GLY A 57 1.45 -9.35 -1.25
CA GLY A 57 2.72 -9.22 -1.96
C GLY A 57 3.54 -8.01 -1.54
N GLY A 58 2.89 -6.95 -1.04
CA GLY A 58 3.58 -5.75 -0.56
C GLY A 58 4.12 -5.84 0.87
N PHE A 59 3.85 -6.93 1.60
CA PHE A 59 4.27 -7.07 3.01
C PHE A 59 5.52 -7.95 3.17
N ALA A 60 6.12 -8.37 2.07
CA ALA A 60 7.17 -9.39 1.99
C ALA A 60 8.59 -8.92 2.36
N ALA A 61 8.80 -7.62 2.62
CA ALA A 61 10.12 -7.03 2.85
C ALA A 61 10.97 -7.79 3.88
N GLY A 62 12.28 -7.92 3.61
CA GLY A 62 13.26 -8.52 4.52
C GLY A 62 13.20 -10.04 4.68
N ARG A 63 12.49 -10.76 3.80
CA ARG A 63 12.34 -12.23 3.86
C ARG A 63 13.15 -12.94 2.79
N SER A 64 13.73 -14.07 3.16
CA SER A 64 14.30 -15.03 2.22
C SER A 64 13.21 -15.69 1.36
N GLY A 65 13.61 -16.35 0.27
CA GLY A 65 12.66 -17.04 -0.62
C GLY A 65 11.91 -18.20 0.05
N GLU A 66 12.48 -18.83 1.08
CA GLU A 66 11.82 -19.89 1.85
C GLU A 66 10.77 -19.29 2.80
N GLU A 67 11.15 -18.28 3.58
CA GLU A 67 10.25 -17.55 4.48
C GLU A 67 9.10 -16.88 3.73
N LEU A 68 9.36 -16.42 2.50
CA LEU A 68 8.36 -15.79 1.65
C LEU A 68 7.20 -16.72 1.35
N LYS A 69 7.43 -18.01 1.11
CA LYS A 69 6.35 -18.97 0.78
C LYS A 69 5.37 -19.12 1.95
N GLU A 70 5.90 -19.28 3.15
CA GLU A 70 5.07 -19.40 4.37
C GLU A 70 4.38 -18.06 4.68
N PHE A 71 5.11 -16.95 4.54
CA PHE A 71 4.56 -15.62 4.76
C PHE A 71 3.43 -15.30 3.79
N MET A 72 3.57 -15.59 2.50
CA MET A 72 2.52 -15.32 1.52
C MET A 72 1.25 -16.09 1.84
N LYS A 73 1.34 -17.34 2.33
CA LYS A 73 0.18 -18.10 2.81
C LYS A 73 -0.50 -17.40 4.00
N LYS A 74 0.28 -16.98 4.99
CA LYS A 74 -0.25 -16.27 6.17
C LYS A 74 -0.84 -14.89 5.81
N GLY A 75 -0.15 -14.13 4.98
CA GLY A 75 -0.57 -12.80 4.51
C GLY A 75 -1.81 -12.88 3.62
N GLN A 76 -1.95 -13.95 2.85
CA GLN A 76 -3.20 -14.24 2.17
C GLN A 76 -4.33 -14.35 3.21
N ASP A 77 -4.22 -15.17 4.25
CA ASP A 77 -5.30 -15.32 5.23
C ASP A 77 -5.58 -14.07 6.07
N GLN A 78 -4.53 -13.36 6.51
CA GLN A 78 -4.60 -12.33 7.55
C GLN A 78 -4.58 -10.89 7.01
N GLY A 79 -4.25 -10.66 5.73
CA GLY A 79 -4.27 -9.33 5.11
C GLY A 79 -3.35 -8.34 5.83
N TYR A 80 -3.84 -7.12 6.07
CA TYR A 80 -3.09 -6.02 6.67
C TYR A 80 -2.58 -6.28 8.09
N ILE A 81 -3.08 -7.29 8.80
CA ILE A 81 -2.51 -7.71 10.10
C ILE A 81 -1.04 -8.12 9.94
N THR A 82 -0.65 -8.58 8.76
CA THR A 82 0.74 -9.00 8.46
C THR A 82 1.61 -7.88 7.88
N ALA A 83 1.03 -6.71 7.61
CA ALA A 83 1.76 -5.58 7.10
C ALA A 83 2.62 -4.95 8.20
N ARG A 84 3.79 -4.45 7.83
CA ARG A 84 4.65 -3.69 8.75
C ARG A 84 4.09 -2.27 8.88
N PRO A 85 3.98 -1.72 10.11
CA PRO A 85 3.51 -0.36 10.31
C PRO A 85 4.30 0.71 9.55
N SER A 86 5.60 0.49 9.30
CA SER A 86 6.48 1.36 8.50
C SER A 86 6.02 1.60 7.07
N GLY A 87 5.03 0.84 6.58
CA GLY A 87 4.37 1.08 5.31
C GLY A 87 3.55 2.37 5.27
N TRP A 88 3.05 2.85 6.41
CA TRP A 88 2.22 4.06 6.51
C TRP A 88 2.54 4.96 7.70
N ASP A 89 3.26 4.46 8.72
CA ASP A 89 3.69 5.23 9.88
C ASP A 89 5.14 5.75 9.69
N PRO A 90 5.35 7.07 9.62
CA PRO A 90 6.68 7.64 9.40
C PRO A 90 7.65 7.38 10.57
N ALA A 91 7.15 7.31 11.81
CA ALA A 91 8.00 7.05 12.97
C ALA A 91 8.51 5.61 13.00
N GLU A 92 7.66 4.65 12.58
CA GLU A 92 8.09 3.26 12.41
C GLU A 92 9.02 3.11 11.18
N ARG A 93 8.79 3.90 10.12
CA ARG A 93 9.65 3.89 8.93
C ARG A 93 11.07 4.36 9.22
N LEU A 94 11.27 5.37 10.06
CA LEU A 94 12.61 5.82 10.47
C LEU A 94 13.43 4.69 11.11
N LYS A 95 12.79 3.79 11.86
CA LYS A 95 13.46 2.62 12.46
C LYS A 95 13.91 1.62 11.39
N ASP A 96 13.08 1.40 10.38
CA ASP A 96 13.43 0.53 9.26
C ASP A 96 14.56 1.14 8.42
N GLN A 97 14.57 2.46 8.22
CA GLN A 97 15.69 3.18 7.58
C GLN A 97 17.02 3.00 8.34
N ASP A 98 17.00 3.08 9.68
CA ASP A 98 18.18 2.86 10.51
C ASP A 98 18.70 1.41 10.40
N ILE A 99 17.80 0.43 10.33
CA ILE A 99 18.14 -0.98 10.11
C ILE A 99 18.79 -1.18 8.74
N ASP A 100 18.22 -0.58 7.69
CA ASP A 100 18.63 -0.77 6.31
C ASP A 100 19.82 0.13 5.90
N GLY A 101 20.24 1.06 6.77
CA GLY A 101 21.33 2.00 6.49
C GLY A 101 20.96 3.08 5.46
N VAL A 102 19.68 3.42 5.36
CA VAL A 102 19.12 4.39 4.43
C VAL A 102 18.99 5.76 5.11
N ARG A 103 19.50 6.83 4.47
CA ARG A 103 19.41 8.20 5.02
C ARG A 103 18.21 8.98 4.49
N ALA A 104 17.78 8.70 3.27
CA ALA A 104 16.67 9.38 2.62
C ALA A 104 16.08 8.49 1.52
N GLU A 105 14.81 8.73 1.20
CA GLU A 105 14.04 7.92 0.26
C GLU A 105 13.13 8.80 -0.60
N VAL A 106 12.95 8.42 -1.86
CA VAL A 106 11.81 8.87 -2.68
C VAL A 106 10.67 7.87 -2.48
N LEU A 107 9.50 8.35 -2.07
CA LEU A 107 8.35 7.51 -1.75
C LEU A 107 7.31 7.54 -2.87
N TYR A 108 6.99 6.37 -3.40
CA TYR A 108 5.93 6.13 -4.37
C TYR A 108 4.73 5.42 -3.73
N THR A 109 3.58 5.55 -4.37
CA THR A 109 2.38 4.77 -4.05
C THR A 109 2.57 3.29 -4.39
N THR A 110 1.90 2.39 -3.67
CA THR A 110 1.76 0.98 -4.08
C THR A 110 0.38 0.72 -4.69
N LEU A 111 -0.68 0.87 -3.89
CA LEU A 111 -2.04 0.57 -4.34
C LEU A 111 -2.56 1.64 -5.31
N GLY A 112 -2.24 2.90 -5.04
CA GLY A 112 -2.62 4.05 -5.86
C GLY A 112 -2.04 4.01 -7.29
N MET A 113 -0.98 3.24 -7.53
CA MET A 113 -0.42 3.02 -8.87
C MET A 113 -1.46 2.43 -9.83
N SER A 114 -2.34 1.54 -9.35
CA SER A 114 -3.39 0.96 -10.19
C SER A 114 -4.44 2.00 -10.62
N LEU A 115 -4.63 3.06 -9.83
CA LEU A 115 -5.68 4.05 -10.04
C LEU A 115 -5.44 4.96 -11.25
N PHE A 116 -4.23 4.96 -11.82
CA PHE A 116 -3.97 5.55 -13.14
C PHE A 116 -4.82 4.91 -14.25
N GLY A 117 -5.30 3.68 -14.06
CA GLY A 117 -6.20 2.99 -14.98
C GLY A 117 -7.70 3.32 -14.81
N LEU A 118 -8.09 4.13 -13.82
CA LEU A 118 -9.50 4.49 -13.62
C LEU A 118 -10.06 5.25 -14.83
N HIS A 119 -11.22 4.81 -15.32
CA HIS A 119 -11.88 5.47 -16.46
C HIS A 119 -12.67 6.73 -16.07
N ASN A 120 -13.14 6.83 -14.82
CA ASN A 120 -13.83 8.03 -14.33
C ASN A 120 -12.79 9.07 -13.88
N PRO A 121 -12.62 10.18 -14.62
CA PRO A 121 -11.58 11.17 -14.33
C PRO A 121 -11.83 11.94 -13.03
N ASP A 122 -13.09 12.14 -12.65
CA ASP A 122 -13.42 12.86 -11.42
C ASP A 122 -13.14 12.00 -10.19
N LEU A 123 -13.47 10.70 -10.26
CA LEU A 123 -13.09 9.73 -9.23
C LEU A 123 -11.57 9.60 -9.13
N GLN A 124 -10.87 9.50 -10.26
CA GLN A 124 -9.41 9.39 -10.28
C GLN A 124 -8.76 10.63 -9.62
N ARG A 125 -9.23 11.83 -9.96
CA ARG A 125 -8.77 13.07 -9.32
C ARG A 125 -9.03 13.08 -7.82
N ALA A 126 -10.23 12.67 -7.39
CA ALA A 126 -10.56 12.58 -5.97
C ALA A 126 -9.64 11.60 -5.23
N CYS A 127 -9.35 10.44 -5.82
CA CYS A 127 -8.45 9.45 -5.24
C CYS A 127 -7.01 9.97 -5.09
N PHE A 128 -6.49 10.67 -6.10
CA PHE A 128 -5.15 11.24 -6.04
C PHE A 128 -5.06 12.43 -5.09
N LYS A 129 -6.12 13.25 -5.00
CA LYS A 129 -6.18 14.29 -3.97
C LYS A 129 -6.15 13.67 -2.58
N ALA A 130 -6.98 12.66 -2.31
CA ALA A 130 -7.02 11.97 -1.02
C ALA A 130 -5.66 11.36 -0.65
N TYR A 131 -4.96 10.73 -1.61
CA TYR A 131 -3.61 10.21 -1.41
C TYR A 131 -2.60 11.32 -1.10
N ASN A 132 -2.60 12.41 -1.87
CA ASN A 132 -1.66 13.52 -1.67
C ASN A 132 -1.88 14.24 -0.34
N ASP A 133 -3.14 14.44 0.07
CA ASP A 133 -3.47 15.03 1.36
C ASP A 133 -2.95 14.13 2.50
N TRP A 134 -3.21 12.81 2.43
CA TRP A 134 -2.71 11.85 3.41
C TRP A 134 -1.18 11.81 3.49
N LEU A 135 -0.49 11.83 2.35
CA LEU A 135 0.98 11.76 2.31
C LEU A 135 1.64 13.01 2.92
N ALA A 136 0.94 14.14 2.96
CA ALA A 136 1.45 15.41 3.48
C ALA A 136 1.24 15.59 5.00
N GLU A 137 0.46 14.71 5.64
CA GLU A 137 0.19 14.68 7.08
C GLU A 137 1.29 13.95 7.86
#